data_AF-A0A0R0CXC9-F1
#
_entry.id   AF-A0A0R0CXC9-F1
#
_cell.length_a   1.000
_cell.length_b   1.000
_cell.length_c   1.000
_cell.angle_alpha   90.00
_cell.angle_beta   90.00
_cell.angle_gamma   90.00
#
_symmetry.space_group_name_H-M   'P 1'
#
loop_
_entity.id
_entity.type
_entity.pdbx_description
1 polymer ?
#
loop_
_entity_poly.entity_id
_entity_poly.type
_entity_poly.pdbx_seq_one_letter_code
_entity_poly.pdbx_strand_id
1 'polypeptide(L)'
;MALYELSVALLCLSMMTACTREAGAAAYSMASVNPVVLTQLDGGIVQMDFKVPPETYYYVPGVDYRVDGQTLSVRIIRCSIKSRCEAMAKLLPGLPPGDGRVRIPFQGKTVVLRHLDGEQVLQAGL
;
A
#
# COMPACT_ATOMS: atom_id res chain seq x y z
N MET A 1 -3.31 45.27 -37.99
CA MET A 1 -4.24 44.42 -37.21
C MET A 1 -3.97 42.96 -37.59
N ALA A 2 -3.01 42.30 -36.95
CA ALA A 2 -2.69 40.88 -37.20
C ALA A 2 -1.84 40.29 -36.05
N LEU A 3 -2.18 40.61 -34.80
CA LEU A 3 -1.42 40.16 -33.62
C LEU A 3 -2.30 39.56 -32.52
N TYR A 4 -3.61 39.39 -32.74
CA TYR A 4 -4.54 38.95 -31.68
C TYR A 4 -5.03 37.50 -31.85
N GLU A 5 -4.79 36.86 -33.00
CA GLU A 5 -5.35 35.52 -33.32
C GLU A 5 -4.49 34.34 -32.86
N LEU A 6 -3.22 34.55 -32.49
CA LEU A 6 -2.34 33.46 -32.02
C LEU A 6 -2.42 33.18 -30.52
N SER A 7 -3.12 34.03 -29.75
CA SER A 7 -3.11 33.98 -28.29
C SER A 7 -4.20 33.09 -27.67
N VAL A 8 -5.25 32.73 -28.42
CA VAL A 8 -6.43 32.04 -27.87
C VAL A 8 -6.30 30.52 -27.96
N ALA A 9 -5.56 29.99 -28.94
CA ALA A 9 -5.45 28.54 -29.14
C ALA A 9 -4.58 27.82 -28.09
N LEU A 10 -3.69 28.53 -27.38
CA LEU A 10 -2.75 27.93 -26.44
C LEU A 10 -3.32 27.78 -25.01
N LEU A 11 -4.45 28.42 -24.69
CA LEU A 11 -5.03 28.39 -23.33
C LEU A 11 -5.97 27.21 -23.05
N CYS A 12 -6.27 26.35 -24.03
CA CYS A 12 -7.19 25.22 -23.83
C CYS A 12 -6.52 23.91 -23.37
N LEU A 13 -5.18 23.83 -23.31
CA LEU A 13 -4.49 22.56 -23.04
C LEU A 13 -4.22 22.27 -21.54
N SER A 14 -4.60 23.15 -20.62
CA SER A 14 -4.18 23.08 -19.21
C SER A 14 -5.19 22.47 -18.23
N MET A 15 -6.37 22.00 -18.67
CA MET A 15 -7.43 21.57 -17.75
C MET A 15 -7.66 20.06 -17.63
N MET A 16 -6.74 19.23 -18.11
CA MET A 16 -6.88 17.76 -18.02
C MET A 16 -5.76 17.10 -17.20
N THR A 17 -5.29 17.73 -16.12
CA THR A 17 -4.77 16.94 -14.98
C THR A 17 -5.95 16.56 -14.09
N ALA A 18 -6.84 15.73 -14.63
CA ALA A 18 -7.69 14.92 -13.78
C ALA A 18 -6.74 14.00 -13.01
N CYS A 19 -6.53 14.28 -11.72
CA CYS A 19 -6.10 13.26 -10.79
C CYS A 19 -7.03 12.06 -11.01
N THR A 20 -6.55 11.04 -11.71
CA THR A 20 -7.10 9.70 -11.62
C THR A 20 -6.89 9.27 -10.18
N ARG A 21 -7.82 9.66 -9.32
CA ARG A 21 -8.01 9.07 -8.02
C ARG A 21 -8.60 7.71 -8.32
N GLU A 22 -7.74 6.77 -8.70
CA GLU A 22 -8.11 5.36 -8.65
C GLU A 22 -8.69 5.16 -7.26
N ALA A 23 -9.96 4.78 -7.21
CA ALA A 23 -10.58 4.25 -6.01
C ALA A 23 -10.00 2.85 -5.74
N GLY A 24 -8.68 2.72 -5.78
CA GLY A 24 -7.95 1.61 -5.20
C GLY A 24 -7.92 1.81 -3.69
N ALA A 25 -7.84 0.71 -2.95
CA ALA A 25 -7.68 0.79 -1.50
C ALA A 25 -6.53 1.76 -1.17
N ALA A 26 -6.80 2.71 -0.26
CA ALA A 26 -5.81 3.71 0.12
C ALA A 26 -4.65 3.01 0.84
N ALA A 27 -3.43 3.54 0.76
CA ALA A 27 -2.33 3.07 1.59
C ALA A 27 -2.32 3.79 2.94
N TYR A 28 -1.73 3.16 3.96
CA TYR A 28 -1.39 3.86 5.21
C TYR A 28 -0.08 4.64 5.06
N SER A 29 0.07 5.70 5.87
CA SER A 29 1.36 6.36 6.05
C SER A 29 2.31 5.45 6.83
N MET A 30 3.62 5.65 6.64
CA MET A 30 4.65 4.89 7.34
C MET A 30 4.50 4.99 8.86
N ALA A 31 4.19 6.18 9.38
CA ALA A 31 4.01 6.41 10.81
C ALA A 31 2.79 5.68 11.41
N SER A 32 1.75 5.41 10.61
CA SER A 32 0.51 4.79 11.08
C SER A 32 0.62 3.29 11.35
N VAL A 33 1.57 2.62 10.70
CA VAL A 33 1.71 1.15 10.73
C VAL A 33 3.03 0.67 11.32
N ASN A 34 3.94 1.60 11.62
CA ASN A 34 5.22 1.26 12.23
C ASN A 34 5.09 0.85 13.71
N PRO A 35 6.02 0.02 14.22
CA PRO A 35 7.11 -0.62 13.48
C PRO A 35 6.61 -1.77 12.59
N VAL A 36 7.23 -1.94 11.42
CA VAL A 36 7.04 -3.12 10.57
C VAL A 36 8.21 -4.07 10.76
N VAL A 37 7.92 -5.32 11.12
CA VAL A 37 8.90 -6.38 11.36
C VAL A 37 8.65 -7.53 10.39
N LEU A 38 9.73 -8.02 9.79
CA LEU A 38 9.69 -9.18 8.91
C LEU A 38 10.37 -10.37 9.57
N THR A 39 9.72 -11.52 9.51
CA THR A 39 10.27 -12.79 9.97
C THR A 39 10.10 -13.82 8.87
N GLN A 40 11.21 -14.44 8.47
CA GLN A 40 11.14 -15.56 7.54
C GLN A 40 10.72 -16.81 8.31
N LEU A 41 9.66 -17.46 7.83
CA LEU A 41 9.16 -18.73 8.37
C LEU A 41 9.58 -19.88 7.44
N ASP A 42 9.60 -21.08 8.01
CA ASP A 42 9.77 -22.32 7.25
C ASP A 42 8.70 -22.45 6.16
N GLY A 43 9.06 -23.14 5.07
CA GLY A 43 8.16 -23.33 3.93
C GLY A 43 8.08 -22.13 2.98
N GLY A 44 8.98 -21.16 3.11
CA GLY A 44 9.08 -20.04 2.18
C GLY A 44 7.96 -19.03 2.35
N ILE A 45 7.65 -18.71 3.60
CA ILE A 45 6.64 -17.72 3.98
C ILE A 45 7.36 -16.57 4.66
N VAL A 46 7.10 -15.33 4.24
CA VAL A 46 7.45 -14.16 5.03
C VAL A 46 6.25 -13.76 5.88
N GLN A 47 6.47 -13.64 7.18
CA GLN A 47 5.52 -13.03 8.11
C GLN A 47 5.85 -11.55 8.25
N MET A 48 4.84 -10.71 8.12
CA MET A 48 4.96 -9.27 8.36
C MET A 48 4.05 -8.89 9.52
N ASP A 49 4.67 -8.38 10.58
CA ASP A 49 4.03 -7.86 11.78
C ASP A 49 4.08 -6.32 11.76
N PHE A 50 2.98 -5.65 12.09
CA PHE A 50 2.85 -4.20 12.04
C PHE A 50 1.76 -3.69 12.99
N LYS A 51 1.64 -2.36 13.15
CA LYS A 51 0.58 -1.74 13.95
C LYS A 51 -0.69 -1.45 13.13
N VAL A 52 -1.83 -1.71 13.74
CA VAL A 52 -3.16 -1.38 13.18
C VAL A 52 -3.66 -0.11 13.88
N PRO A 53 -3.77 1.03 13.17
CA PRO A 53 -4.28 2.24 13.78
C PRO A 53 -5.77 2.11 14.11
N PRO A 54 -6.25 2.71 15.21
CA PRO A 54 -7.67 2.76 15.51
C PRO A 54 -8.38 3.69 14.53
N GLU A 55 -9.41 3.18 13.83
CA GLU A 55 -10.15 3.92 12.83
C GLU A 55 -11.66 3.66 12.94
N THR A 56 -12.48 4.68 12.64
CA THR A 56 -13.95 4.58 12.69
C THR A 56 -14.57 4.25 11.33
N TYR A 57 -14.01 4.79 10.24
CA TYR A 57 -14.57 4.67 8.88
C TYR A 57 -13.80 3.71 7.98
N TYR A 58 -12.68 3.19 8.47
CA TYR A 58 -11.75 2.38 7.70
C TYR A 58 -11.25 1.21 8.54
N TYR A 59 -10.71 0.20 7.87
CA TYR A 59 -10.12 -0.97 8.49
C TYR A 59 -8.99 -1.53 7.62
N VAL A 60 -8.11 -2.31 8.25
CA VAL A 60 -7.04 -3.06 7.59
C VAL A 60 -7.54 -4.47 7.26
N PRO A 61 -7.84 -4.83 6.01
CA PRO A 61 -8.14 -6.21 5.64
C PRO A 61 -6.90 -7.10 5.53
N GLY A 62 -5.70 -6.51 5.40
CA GLY A 62 -4.47 -7.20 5.06
C GLY A 62 -3.60 -6.38 4.10
N VAL A 63 -2.92 -7.06 3.18
CA VAL A 63 -2.00 -6.45 2.21
C VAL A 63 -2.24 -6.93 0.79
N ASP A 64 -1.93 -6.05 -0.15
CA ASP A 64 -1.70 -6.42 -1.55
C ASP A 64 -0.20 -6.58 -1.79
N TYR A 65 0.17 -7.51 -2.65
CA TYR A 65 1.58 -7.77 -2.94
C TYR A 65 1.84 -8.21 -4.37
N ARG A 66 3.07 -8.00 -4.83
CA ARG A 66 3.59 -8.49 -6.11
C ARG A 66 5.00 -9.03 -5.91
N VAL A 67 5.31 -10.12 -6.60
CA VAL A 67 6.64 -10.73 -6.58
C VAL A 67 7.30 -10.47 -7.93
N ASP A 68 8.42 -9.76 -7.90
CA ASP A 68 9.25 -9.48 -9.07
C ASP A 68 10.66 -10.02 -8.79
N GLY A 69 10.90 -11.28 -9.20
CA GLY A 69 12.16 -11.98 -8.94
C GLY A 69 12.42 -12.17 -7.43
N GLN A 70 13.46 -11.53 -6.91
CA GLN A 70 13.85 -11.62 -5.49
C GLN A 70 13.27 -10.49 -4.61
N THR A 71 12.33 -9.71 -5.16
CA THR A 71 11.72 -8.57 -4.49
C THR A 71 10.23 -8.78 -4.33
N LEU A 72 9.74 -8.60 -3.10
CA LEU A 72 8.33 -8.56 -2.76
C LEU A 72 7.90 -7.10 -2.57
N SER A 73 7.10 -6.57 -3.49
CA SER A 73 6.44 -5.27 -3.28
C SER A 73 5.16 -5.49 -2.48
N VAL A 74 5.00 -4.82 -1.35
CA VAL A 74 3.83 -4.94 -0.45
C VAL A 74 3.17 -3.57 -0.28
N ARG A 75 1.85 -3.55 -0.12
CA ARG A 75 1.07 -2.38 0.32
C ARG A 75 0.08 -2.82 1.38
N ILE A 76 0.14 -2.23 2.57
CA ILE A 76 -0.93 -2.37 3.57
C ILE A 76 -2.10 -1.52 3.10
N ILE A 77 -3.21 -2.18 2.80
CA ILE A 77 -4.37 -1.52 2.23
C ILE A 77 -5.32 -1.06 3.33
N ARG A 78 -5.96 0.09 3.09
CA ARG A 78 -6.92 0.76 3.96
C ARG A 78 -8.27 0.80 3.25
N CYS A 79 -9.21 0.00 3.77
CA CYS A 79 -10.53 -0.15 3.16
C CYS A 79 -11.57 0.68 3.89
N SER A 80 -12.47 1.34 3.14
CA SER A 80 -13.64 1.97 3.76
C SER A 80 -14.67 0.91 4.15
N ILE A 81 -15.33 1.09 5.29
CA ILE A 81 -16.46 0.24 5.73
C ILE A 81 -17.66 0.31 4.76
N LYS A 82 -17.71 1.32 3.89
CA LYS A 82 -18.81 1.53 2.92
C LYS A 82 -18.56 0.88 1.56
N SER A 83 -17.36 0.38 1.30
CA SER A 83 -16.94 -0.18 0.01
C SER A 83 -16.52 -1.64 0.15
N ARG A 84 -16.79 -2.45 -0.87
CA ARG A 84 -16.17 -3.78 -0.95
C ARG A 84 -14.68 -3.63 -1.28
N CYS A 85 -13.84 -4.21 -0.44
CA CYS A 85 -12.40 -4.08 -0.51
C CYS A 85 -11.78 -5.33 0.12
N GLU A 86 -10.89 -6.01 -0.59
CA GLU A 86 -10.31 -7.28 -0.20
C GLU A 86 -8.80 -7.26 -0.46
N ALA A 87 -8.03 -7.78 0.50
CA ALA A 87 -6.58 -7.92 0.38
C ALA A 87 -6.21 -9.26 -0.26
N MET A 88 -5.13 -9.26 -1.04
CA MET A 88 -4.54 -10.50 -1.56
C MET A 88 -4.05 -11.43 -0.43
N ALA A 89 -3.38 -10.89 0.59
CA ALA A 89 -3.01 -11.61 1.80
C ALA A 89 -3.74 -11.01 3.01
N LYS A 90 -4.62 -11.81 3.62
CA LYS A 90 -5.52 -11.36 4.68
C LYS A 90 -4.81 -11.21 6.02
N LEU A 91 -5.27 -10.24 6.80
CA LEU A 91 -4.89 -10.09 8.20
C LEU A 91 -5.23 -11.36 8.97
N LEU A 92 -4.31 -11.86 9.78
CA LEU A 92 -4.56 -13.02 10.63
C LEU A 92 -5.53 -12.66 11.77
N PRO A 93 -6.53 -13.52 12.05
CA PRO A 93 -7.47 -13.29 13.15
C PRO A 93 -6.83 -13.60 14.51
N GLY A 94 -7.46 -13.12 15.59
CA GLY A 94 -7.11 -13.48 16.96
C GLY A 94 -5.91 -12.73 17.56
N LEU A 95 -5.44 -11.67 16.90
CA LEU A 95 -4.40 -10.79 17.44
C LEU A 95 -4.99 -9.77 18.43
N PRO A 96 -4.19 -9.28 19.39
CA PRO A 96 -4.59 -8.15 20.23
C PRO A 96 -4.99 -6.93 19.39
N PRO A 97 -5.93 -6.09 19.87
CA PRO A 97 -6.26 -4.84 19.21
C PRO A 97 -5.02 -3.97 19.00
N GLY A 98 -4.86 -3.45 17.78
CA GLY A 98 -3.72 -2.61 17.41
C GLY A 98 -2.52 -3.38 16.84
N ASP A 99 -2.56 -4.71 16.82
CA ASP A 99 -1.53 -5.54 16.19
C ASP A 99 -2.06 -6.18 14.90
N GLY A 100 -1.22 -6.15 13.87
CA GLY A 100 -1.50 -6.72 12.56
C GLY A 100 -0.43 -7.72 12.16
N ARG A 101 -0.86 -8.84 11.57
CA ARG A 101 0.02 -9.87 11.02
C ARG A 101 -0.53 -10.39 9.70
N VAL A 102 0.34 -10.51 8.71
CA VAL A 102 0.04 -11.20 7.44
C VAL A 102 1.14 -12.22 7.15
N ARG A 103 0.79 -13.23 6.35
CA ARG A 103 1.72 -14.24 5.85
C ARG A 103 1.64 -14.28 4.33
N ILE A 104 2.80 -14.17 3.69
CA ILE A 104 2.91 -14.07 2.23
C ILE A 104 3.87 -15.18 1.76
N PRO A 105 3.49 -16.04 0.82
CA PRO A 105 4.41 -16.98 0.19
C PRO A 105 5.50 -16.22 -0.58
N PHE A 106 6.72 -16.23 -0.06
CA PHE A 106 7.87 -15.53 -0.63
C PHE A 106 9.18 -16.05 -0.03
N GLN A 107 10.16 -16.35 -0.89
CA GLN A 107 11.49 -16.88 -0.53
C GLN A 107 12.64 -15.94 -0.91
N GLY A 108 12.32 -14.74 -1.43
CA GLY A 108 13.33 -13.74 -1.77
C GLY A 108 13.84 -13.02 -0.52
N LYS A 109 14.68 -12.01 -0.74
CA LYS A 109 15.42 -11.32 0.35
C LYS A 109 14.88 -9.93 0.64
N THR A 110 14.37 -9.27 -0.39
CA THR A 110 14.01 -7.85 -0.33
C THR A 110 12.51 -7.69 -0.30
N VAL A 111 12.03 -6.91 0.66
CA VAL A 111 10.63 -6.49 0.73
C VAL A 111 10.58 -4.98 0.63
N VAL A 112 9.81 -4.48 -0.33
CA VAL A 112 9.55 -3.04 -0.51
C VAL A 112 8.13 -2.76 -0.06
N LEU A 113 7.97 -2.14 1.10
CA LEU A 113 6.67 -1.72 1.60
C LEU A 113 6.36 -0.32 1.08
N ARG A 114 5.32 -0.20 0.26
CA ARG A 114 4.84 1.06 -0.29
C ARG A 114 3.77 1.64 0.64
N HIS A 115 4.09 2.79 1.22
CA HIS A 115 3.21 3.61 2.04
C HIS A 115 2.57 4.72 1.20
N LEU A 116 1.64 5.45 1.80
CA LEU A 116 1.05 6.66 1.21
C LEU A 116 2.08 7.77 0.98
N ASP A 117 3.07 7.85 1.88
CA ASP A 117 4.04 8.93 2.02
C ASP A 117 5.47 8.53 1.60
N GLY A 118 5.66 7.32 1.08
CA GLY A 118 6.96 6.87 0.58
C GLY A 118 7.12 5.35 0.51
N GLU A 119 8.34 4.89 0.27
CA GLU A 119 8.68 3.47 0.26
C GLU A 119 9.66 3.15 1.39
N GLN A 120 9.50 1.97 1.98
CA GLN A 120 10.38 1.43 3.00
C GLN A 120 10.96 0.11 2.50
N VAL A 121 12.29 0.05 2.37
CA VAL A 121 13.00 -1.18 2.01
C VAL A 121 13.34 -1.93 3.28
N LEU A 122 12.88 -3.17 3.36
CA LEU A 122 13.08 -4.08 4.48
C LEU A 122 13.79 -5.33 3.97
N GLN A 123 14.59 -5.94 4.84
CA GLN A 123 15.15 -7.26 4.59
C GLN A 123 14.33 -8.27 5.38
N ALA A 124 13.90 -9.35 4.72
CA ALA A 124 13.35 -10.49 5.45
C ALA A 124 14.50 -11.11 6.24
N GLY A 125 14.45 -11.01 7.57
CA GLY A 125 15.50 -11.50 8.45
C GLY A 125 15.77 -12.98 8.19
N LEU A 126 17.03 -13.31 7.93
CA LEU A 126 17.58 -14.67 7.96
C LEU A 126 17.72 -15.13 9.40
#